data_AF-A0A1F7QP16-F1
#
_entry.id   AF-A0A1F7QP16-F1
#
_cell.length_a   1.000
_cell.length_b   1.000
_cell.length_c   1.000
_cell.angle_alpha   90.00
_cell.angle_beta   90.00
_cell.angle_gamma   90.00
#
_symmetry.space_group_name_H-M   'P 1'
#
loop_
_entity.id
_entity.type
_entity.pdbx_description
1 polymer ?
#
loop_
_entity_poly.entity_id
_entity_poly.type
_entity_poly.pdbx_seq_one_letter_code
_entity_poly.pdbx_strand_id
1 'polypeptide(L)'
;MIGGKSYRAIFISICVGFLSILTLVFIINQFFINKPIPQFTLTYTAGTNGSIEGTTPQTVDKGRTGTKVTAVSNSKYHFVKWSDNGSTEASRIDTNVQGDINATAIFKADPLTTDTLTPTAESNDTTPSAPSQRSYYGSGNTGATTVSTVQSIPTFTLTSTAGANGSITPNGVTTKNDGSSQTYTITPGATYHIDDVLVDGVSAGAVSTYTFSNVSANHTISVTFAINQLTISAPSLTLSKPYDGDTTAAVTAGSLSGVVAPDVVTVSAVATYDTSAVGTGKTITVVYTLGGADAAKYVKPVDYVVATGVITTAPLTAIGAITGTPTVGQVLTAGALTPLGATVTYQWQNAATSEGTYTDIPGATSSTYTLVTGDWTKFIKVVATGTSNYTGTQTSAATTVVTDPNWIAGTGTLSGKYVRSADLGSTYTWDPTDSICRSPQCATGLDPNYPSEYSFVSPQVNPGVDFSGYPAQNACKAIGGRLPNMQELLAIYAGKVSYGNNFQASYYWSATETVGYDPEFGEYNSAWAVYFSDGSIEPNLGKSASIYVRCVVSG
;
A
#
# COMPACT_ATOMS: atom_id res chain seq x y z
N MET A 1 -13.27 -13.99 -49.79
CA MET A 1 -12.13 -13.75 -48.88
C MET A 1 -12.55 -12.71 -47.86
N ILE A 2 -12.60 -13.07 -46.57
CA ILE A 2 -12.26 -12.29 -45.36
C ILE A 2 -12.68 -13.20 -44.20
N GLY A 3 -11.70 -13.81 -43.54
CA GLY A 3 -11.89 -14.70 -42.40
C GLY A 3 -10.54 -15.27 -42.03
N GLY A 4 -9.88 -14.74 -41.00
CA GLY A 4 -8.58 -15.27 -40.59
C GLY A 4 -7.68 -14.43 -39.69
N LYS A 5 -8.06 -13.20 -39.28
CA LYS A 5 -7.16 -12.36 -38.45
C LYS A 5 -7.56 -12.15 -36.98
N SER A 6 -8.80 -12.45 -36.55
CA SER A 6 -9.22 -12.16 -35.15
C SER A 6 -8.98 -13.28 -34.12
N TYR A 7 -8.71 -14.52 -34.52
CA TYR A 7 -8.57 -15.62 -33.54
C TYR A 7 -7.17 -15.78 -32.94
N ARG A 8 -6.13 -15.19 -33.56
CA ARG A 8 -4.74 -15.28 -33.06
C ARG A 8 -4.44 -14.37 -31.87
N ALA A 9 -5.12 -13.22 -31.75
CA ALA A 9 -4.89 -12.28 -30.64
C ALA A 9 -5.53 -12.76 -29.32
N ILE A 10 -6.67 -13.45 -29.39
CA ILE A 10 -7.40 -13.93 -28.21
C ILE A 10 -6.71 -15.17 -27.60
N PHE A 11 -6.15 -16.06 -28.42
CA PHE A 11 -5.38 -17.21 -27.91
C PHE A 11 -4.03 -16.83 -27.29
N ILE A 12 -3.38 -15.77 -27.79
CA ILE A 12 -2.13 -15.28 -27.18
C ILE A 12 -2.41 -14.65 -25.82
N SER A 13 -3.48 -13.85 -25.67
CA SER A 13 -3.84 -13.19 -24.40
C SER A 13 -4.20 -14.17 -23.28
N ILE A 14 -4.89 -15.28 -23.60
CA ILE A 14 -5.20 -16.35 -22.63
C ILE A 14 -3.94 -17.14 -22.24
N CYS A 15 -2.98 -17.33 -23.15
CA CYS A 15 -1.69 -17.95 -22.85
C CYS A 15 -0.79 -17.07 -21.96
N VAL A 16 -0.78 -15.74 -22.14
CA VAL A 16 0.00 -14.83 -21.27
C VAL A 16 -0.62 -14.71 -19.87
N GLY A 17 -1.96 -14.76 -19.76
CA GLY A 17 -2.66 -14.78 -18.48
C GLY A 17 -2.44 -16.06 -17.67
N PHE A 18 -2.46 -17.23 -18.33
CA PHE A 18 -2.14 -18.51 -17.67
C PHE A 18 -0.67 -18.64 -17.29
N LEU A 19 0.25 -18.16 -18.14
CA LEU A 19 1.68 -18.13 -17.81
C LEU A 19 1.97 -17.18 -16.64
N SER A 20 1.29 -16.03 -16.57
CA SER A 20 1.36 -15.04 -15.48
C SER A 20 0.87 -15.59 -14.14
N ILE A 21 -0.28 -16.29 -14.13
CA ILE A 21 -0.81 -16.94 -12.92
C ILE A 21 0.09 -18.11 -12.49
N LEU A 22 0.67 -18.87 -13.42
CA LEU A 22 1.62 -19.94 -13.08
C LEU A 22 2.92 -19.37 -12.50
N THR A 23 3.46 -18.25 -13.03
CA THR A 23 4.60 -17.53 -12.42
C THR A 23 4.24 -16.87 -11.10
N LEU A 24 3.02 -16.35 -10.91
CA LEU A 24 2.61 -15.74 -9.65
C LEU A 24 2.39 -16.82 -8.58
N VAL A 25 1.83 -17.98 -8.93
CA VAL A 25 1.75 -19.15 -8.07
C VAL A 25 3.16 -19.71 -7.80
N PHE A 26 4.07 -19.69 -8.78
CA PHE A 26 5.49 -20.05 -8.55
C PHE A 26 6.18 -19.06 -7.61
N ILE A 27 5.97 -17.75 -7.77
CA ILE A 27 6.59 -16.70 -6.94
C ILE A 27 6.00 -16.72 -5.53
N ILE A 28 4.68 -16.89 -5.37
CA ILE A 28 4.02 -17.06 -4.07
C ILE A 28 4.53 -18.33 -3.37
N ASN A 29 4.66 -19.45 -4.10
CA ASN A 29 5.20 -20.69 -3.55
C ASN A 29 6.68 -20.54 -3.16
N GLN A 30 7.50 -19.81 -3.92
CA GLN A 30 8.90 -19.52 -3.59
C GLN A 30 9.04 -18.52 -2.41
N PHE A 31 8.09 -17.60 -2.23
CA PHE A 31 8.11 -16.61 -1.13
C PHE A 31 7.69 -17.22 0.22
N PHE A 32 6.82 -18.23 0.22
CA PHE A 32 6.45 -18.98 1.44
C PHE A 32 7.46 -20.08 1.80
N ILE A 33 8.31 -20.53 0.87
CA ILE A 33 9.32 -21.58 1.13
C ILE A 33 10.66 -21.02 1.63
N ASN A 34 10.95 -19.72 1.42
CA ASN A 34 12.27 -19.13 1.72
C ASN A 34 12.34 -18.19 2.94
N LYS A 35 11.33 -18.18 3.84
CA LYS A 35 11.52 -17.50 5.12
C LYS A 35 12.50 -18.34 5.97
N PRO A 36 13.66 -17.81 6.38
CA PRO A 36 14.60 -18.57 7.21
C PRO A 36 13.87 -18.99 8.49
N ILE A 37 13.77 -20.29 8.72
CA ILE A 37 13.19 -20.84 9.94
C ILE A 37 14.20 -20.50 11.06
N PRO A 38 13.76 -19.89 12.19
CA PRO A 38 14.65 -19.64 13.31
C PRO A 38 15.37 -20.93 13.72
N GLN A 39 16.69 -20.87 13.85
CA GLN A 39 17.51 -21.98 14.30
C GLN A 39 17.87 -21.80 15.77
N PHE A 40 17.84 -22.90 16.51
CA PHE A 40 18.19 -22.96 17.92
C PHE A 40 19.39 -23.88 18.14
N THR A 41 20.18 -23.56 19.15
CA THR A 41 21.37 -24.31 19.53
C THR A 41 21.05 -25.21 20.72
N LEU A 42 21.32 -26.51 20.57
CA LEU A 42 21.20 -27.50 21.64
C LEU A 42 22.60 -27.89 22.08
N THR A 43 23.00 -27.41 23.24
CA THR A 43 24.31 -27.66 23.84
C THR A 43 24.18 -28.71 24.93
N TYR A 44 24.80 -29.86 24.71
CA TYR A 44 24.91 -30.94 25.68
C TYR A 44 26.32 -31.01 26.23
N THR A 45 26.44 -30.96 27.55
CA THR A 45 27.73 -30.96 28.24
C THR A 45 27.79 -32.14 29.20
N ALA A 46 28.93 -32.82 29.29
CA ALA A 46 29.14 -33.80 30.34
C ALA A 46 29.66 -33.09 31.59
N GLY A 47 29.01 -33.32 32.73
CA GLY A 47 29.59 -32.99 34.03
C GLY A 47 30.84 -33.84 34.29
N THR A 48 31.56 -33.52 35.36
CA THR A 48 32.75 -34.28 35.77
C THR A 48 32.45 -35.78 35.89
N ASN A 49 33.39 -36.63 35.44
CA ASN A 49 33.33 -38.09 35.49
C ASN A 49 32.36 -38.76 34.49
N GLY A 50 32.08 -38.10 33.37
CA GLY A 50 31.49 -38.74 32.20
C GLY A 50 31.79 -38.01 30.90
N SER A 51 31.13 -38.43 29.82
CA SER A 51 31.24 -37.87 28.48
C SER A 51 29.87 -37.84 27.78
N ILE A 52 29.75 -37.06 26.71
CA ILE A 52 28.57 -37.08 25.83
C ILE A 52 28.95 -37.82 24.57
N GLU A 53 28.18 -38.86 24.25
CA GLU A 53 28.22 -39.53 22.96
C GLU A 53 27.11 -38.98 22.06
N GLY A 54 27.47 -38.51 20.87
CA GLY A 54 26.58 -37.85 19.91
C GLY A 54 27.04 -36.44 19.56
N THR A 55 26.32 -35.78 18.65
CA THR A 55 26.68 -34.44 18.18
C THR A 55 26.29 -33.38 19.21
N THR A 56 27.24 -32.55 19.62
CA THR A 56 27.04 -31.38 20.48
C THR A 56 28.07 -30.28 20.15
N PRO A 57 27.66 -29.00 20.01
CA PRO A 57 26.28 -28.52 19.96
C PRO A 57 25.57 -28.93 18.65
N GLN A 58 24.24 -28.96 18.67
CA GLN A 58 23.40 -29.17 17.49
C GLN A 58 22.70 -27.87 17.09
N THR A 59 22.52 -27.66 15.79
CA THR A 59 21.69 -26.58 15.25
C THR A 59 20.40 -27.16 14.68
N VAL A 60 19.26 -26.74 15.21
CA VAL A 60 17.94 -27.31 14.89
C VAL A 60 16.95 -26.20 14.56
N ASP A 61 16.24 -26.34 13.44
CA ASP A 61 15.16 -25.40 13.07
C ASP A 61 13.98 -25.48 14.07
N LYS A 62 13.31 -24.35 14.33
CA LYS A 62 12.12 -24.27 15.18
C LYS A 62 11.07 -25.34 14.85
N GLY A 63 10.64 -26.09 15.85
CA GLY A 63 9.65 -27.16 15.76
C GLY A 63 10.21 -28.50 15.27
N ARG A 64 11.50 -28.59 14.92
CA ARG A 64 12.16 -29.86 14.55
C ARG A 64 12.71 -30.59 15.78
N THR A 65 13.24 -31.78 15.53
CA THR A 65 13.80 -32.71 16.53
C THR A 65 15.31 -32.80 16.35
N GLY A 66 16.05 -32.68 17.45
CA GLY A 66 17.49 -32.89 17.48
C GLY A 66 17.89 -34.36 17.31
N THR A 67 19.17 -34.62 17.11
CA THR A 67 19.71 -35.98 17.09
C THR A 67 19.95 -36.50 18.51
N LYS A 68 19.85 -37.82 18.70
CA LYS A 68 20.05 -38.46 20.01
C LYS A 68 21.46 -38.19 20.54
N VAL A 69 21.55 -37.89 21.84
CA VAL A 69 22.80 -37.93 22.61
C VAL A 69 22.66 -38.85 23.81
N THR A 70 23.77 -39.45 24.24
CA THR A 70 23.82 -40.34 25.40
C THR A 70 24.90 -39.86 26.37
N ALA A 71 24.55 -39.70 27.64
CA ALA A 71 25.50 -39.49 28.72
C ALA A 71 26.18 -40.81 29.07
N VAL A 72 27.49 -40.88 28.92
CA VAL A 72 28.29 -42.07 29.20
C VAL A 72 29.13 -41.82 30.45
N SER A 73 28.93 -42.63 31.49
CA SER A 73 29.67 -42.50 32.74
C SER A 73 31.08 -43.10 32.64
N ASN A 74 32.05 -42.48 33.32
CA ASN A 74 33.36 -43.07 33.50
C ASN A 74 33.29 -44.27 34.46
N SER A 75 34.31 -45.13 34.45
CA SER A 75 34.40 -46.27 35.38
C SER A 75 34.22 -45.84 36.84
N LYS A 76 33.38 -46.55 37.60
CA LYS A 76 32.98 -46.28 39.00
C LYS A 76 32.01 -45.12 39.19
N TYR A 77 31.33 -44.69 38.14
CA TYR A 77 30.28 -43.68 38.21
C TYR A 77 29.05 -44.15 37.43
N HIS A 78 27.87 -43.66 37.83
CA HIS A 78 26.63 -43.80 37.07
C HIS A 78 26.04 -42.43 36.73
N PHE A 79 25.34 -42.37 35.60
CA PHE A 79 24.52 -41.23 35.23
C PHE A 79 23.34 -41.08 36.21
N VAL A 80 23.09 -39.86 36.67
CA VAL A 80 22.02 -39.54 37.61
C VAL A 80 20.86 -38.87 36.89
N LYS A 81 21.11 -37.73 36.25
CA LYS A 81 20.08 -36.94 35.56
C LYS A 81 20.65 -35.85 34.66
N TRP A 82 19.81 -35.27 33.83
CA TRP A 82 20.08 -34.03 33.11
C TRP A 82 19.71 -32.79 33.95
N SER A 83 20.45 -31.69 33.79
CA SER A 83 20.29 -30.46 34.59
C SER A 83 19.03 -29.65 34.28
N ASP A 84 18.51 -29.71 33.05
CA ASP A 84 17.45 -28.86 32.53
C ASP A 84 16.04 -29.33 32.92
N ASN A 85 15.80 -30.63 32.91
CA ASN A 85 14.47 -31.21 33.17
C ASN A 85 14.49 -32.32 34.24
N GLY A 86 15.66 -32.63 34.82
CA GLY A 86 15.80 -33.67 35.82
C GLY A 86 15.62 -35.10 35.32
N SER A 87 15.54 -35.32 34.00
CA SER A 87 15.38 -36.65 33.40
C SER A 87 16.50 -37.59 33.81
N THR A 88 16.14 -38.79 34.29
CA THR A 88 17.06 -39.88 34.68
C THR A 88 17.40 -40.82 33.53
N GLU A 89 16.90 -40.55 32.33
CA GLU A 89 17.27 -41.29 31.12
C GLU A 89 18.59 -40.76 30.56
N ALA A 90 19.63 -41.60 30.55
CA ALA A 90 20.96 -41.22 30.06
C ALA A 90 20.97 -40.87 28.57
N SER A 91 20.04 -41.44 27.80
CA SER A 91 19.81 -41.13 26.38
C SER A 91 18.68 -40.11 26.24
N ARG A 92 18.90 -39.02 25.52
CA ARG A 92 17.87 -37.99 25.26
C ARG A 92 17.77 -37.60 23.79
N ILE A 93 16.55 -37.21 23.39
CA ILE A 93 16.21 -36.61 22.10
C ILE A 93 15.27 -35.43 22.40
N ASP A 94 15.65 -34.23 21.98
CA ASP A 94 14.82 -33.03 22.16
C ASP A 94 13.95 -32.80 20.92
N THR A 95 12.65 -33.03 21.07
CA THR A 95 11.65 -32.91 20.00
C THR A 95 10.92 -31.56 20.07
N ASN A 96 10.44 -31.06 18.92
CA ASN A 96 9.63 -29.84 18.85
C ASN A 96 10.33 -28.62 19.48
N VAL A 97 11.60 -28.40 19.15
CA VAL A 97 12.46 -27.37 19.76
C VAL A 97 11.88 -25.96 19.51
N GLN A 98 11.58 -25.22 20.58
CA GLN A 98 11.02 -23.85 20.51
C GLN A 98 12.00 -22.75 20.93
N GLY A 99 13.19 -23.13 21.43
CA GLY A 99 14.25 -22.25 21.93
C GLY A 99 15.54 -23.02 22.13
N ASP A 100 16.62 -22.32 22.48
CA ASP A 100 17.92 -22.94 22.81
C ASP A 100 17.81 -23.86 24.02
N ILE A 101 18.59 -24.95 24.02
CA ILE A 101 18.64 -25.94 25.11
C ILE A 101 20.07 -26.04 25.60
N ASN A 102 20.29 -25.90 26.90
CA ASN A 102 21.58 -26.13 27.55
C ASN A 102 21.39 -27.18 28.65
N ALA A 103 21.91 -28.38 28.42
CA ALA A 103 21.72 -29.50 29.34
C ALA A 103 23.04 -30.18 29.68
N THR A 104 23.27 -30.33 30.99
CA THR A 104 24.47 -30.97 31.52
C THR A 104 24.13 -32.32 32.13
N ALA A 105 24.85 -33.37 31.72
CA ALA A 105 24.74 -34.70 32.30
C ALA A 105 25.43 -34.75 33.67
N ILE A 106 24.70 -35.18 34.70
CA ILE A 106 25.20 -35.26 36.08
C ILE A 106 25.53 -36.71 36.40
N PHE A 107 26.73 -36.96 36.91
CA PHE A 107 27.23 -38.30 37.28
C PHE A 107 27.52 -38.38 38.79
N LYS A 108 27.40 -39.58 39.36
CA LYS A 108 27.70 -39.85 40.78
C LYS A 108 28.54 -41.12 40.92
N ALA A 109 29.47 -41.12 41.87
CA ALA A 109 30.30 -42.28 42.14
C ALA A 109 29.45 -43.46 42.63
N ASP A 110 29.78 -44.65 42.14
CA ASP A 110 29.19 -45.89 42.63
C ASP A 110 29.69 -46.18 44.05
N PRO A 111 28.83 -46.73 44.93
CA PRO A 111 29.28 -47.12 46.26
C PRO A 111 30.37 -48.19 46.15
N LEU A 112 31.51 -47.95 46.80
CA LEU A 112 32.58 -48.93 46.92
C LEU A 112 32.04 -50.15 47.66
N THR A 113 31.89 -51.28 46.97
CA THR A 113 31.62 -52.57 47.63
C THR A 113 32.88 -52.98 48.39
N THR A 114 32.91 -52.75 49.70
CA THR A 114 33.84 -53.46 50.58
C THR A 114 33.45 -54.93 50.57
N ASP A 115 34.32 -55.77 50.01
CA ASP A 115 34.20 -57.23 50.02
C ASP A 115 34.28 -57.73 51.48
N THR A 116 33.12 -57.90 52.11
CA THR A 116 33.00 -58.54 53.41
C THR A 116 32.79 -60.04 53.18
N LEU A 117 33.86 -60.82 53.33
CA LEU A 117 33.76 -62.25 53.58
C LEU A 117 32.97 -62.48 54.88
N THR A 118 31.73 -62.92 54.76
CA THR A 118 30.91 -63.42 55.87
C THR A 118 31.19 -64.90 56.12
N PRO A 119 31.65 -65.32 57.31
CA PRO A 119 31.47 -66.69 57.76
C PRO A 119 30.03 -66.84 58.27
N THR A 120 29.30 -67.76 57.66
CA THR A 120 27.96 -68.21 58.05
C THR A 120 28.01 -68.93 59.40
N ALA A 121 27.16 -68.50 60.33
CA ALA A 121 26.89 -69.23 61.56
C ALA A 121 25.68 -70.16 61.36
N GLU A 122 25.87 -71.45 61.64
CA GLU A 122 24.78 -72.41 61.93
C GLU A 122 24.79 -72.74 63.43
N SER A 123 23.59 -72.86 63.99
CA SER A 123 23.32 -73.08 65.41
C SER A 123 23.31 -74.57 65.79
N ASN A 124 23.84 -74.93 66.97
CA ASN A 124 23.10 -75.77 67.94
C ASN A 124 23.78 -75.90 69.32
N ASP A 125 22.99 -75.56 70.35
CA ASP A 125 22.71 -76.23 71.64
C ASP A 125 23.77 -76.93 72.55
N THR A 126 23.52 -76.74 73.86
CA THR A 126 23.86 -77.50 75.09
C THR A 126 25.11 -77.18 75.94
N THR A 127 24.83 -76.45 77.05
CA THR A 127 25.28 -76.46 78.48
C THR A 127 26.59 -77.16 78.98
N PRO A 128 26.99 -77.09 80.29
CA PRO A 128 28.14 -76.31 80.78
C PRO A 128 29.24 -77.14 81.49
N SER A 129 30.49 -76.68 81.55
CA SER A 129 31.42 -76.96 82.67
C SER A 129 32.82 -76.36 82.46
N ALA A 130 33.30 -75.71 83.52
CA ALA A 130 34.68 -75.28 83.76
C ALA A 130 35.63 -76.52 83.93
N PRO A 131 36.95 -76.41 84.23
CA PRO A 131 37.72 -75.24 84.66
C PRO A 131 39.18 -75.12 84.16
N SER A 132 39.88 -74.11 84.72
CA SER A 132 41.31 -74.14 85.10
C SER A 132 42.30 -73.63 84.04
N GLN A 133 43.35 -72.82 84.31
CA GLN A 133 44.00 -72.33 85.53
C GLN A 133 45.04 -71.24 85.14
N ARG A 134 45.41 -70.43 86.14
CA ARG A 134 46.75 -69.84 86.40
C ARG A 134 47.12 -68.43 85.87
N SER A 135 46.79 -67.47 86.74
CA SER A 135 47.56 -66.35 87.28
C SER A 135 49.10 -66.36 87.07
N TYR A 136 49.76 -65.20 86.89
CA TYR A 136 50.25 -64.28 87.95
C TYR A 136 51.37 -63.31 87.44
N TYR A 137 51.11 -62.00 87.54
CA TYR A 137 51.97 -60.83 87.87
C TYR A 137 53.22 -60.38 87.07
N GLY A 138 53.28 -59.05 86.87
CA GLY A 138 54.48 -58.27 86.63
C GLY A 138 54.17 -56.77 86.42
N SER A 139 54.13 -56.01 87.51
CA SER A 139 53.99 -54.55 87.54
C SER A 139 55.26 -53.85 87.05
N GLY A 140 55.11 -52.79 86.25
CA GLY A 140 56.21 -51.93 85.78
C GLY A 140 55.70 -50.69 85.04
N ASN A 141 55.65 -49.58 85.78
CA ASN A 141 55.29 -48.21 85.42
C ASN A 141 55.85 -47.68 84.07
N THR A 142 54.98 -47.15 83.20
CA THR A 142 55.21 -45.89 82.45
C THR A 142 53.86 -45.32 82.03
N GLY A 143 53.58 -44.07 82.39
CA GLY A 143 52.40 -43.35 81.93
C GLY A 143 52.34 -43.35 80.40
N ALA A 144 51.40 -44.11 79.84
CA ALA A 144 51.04 -44.01 78.45
C ALA A 144 49.88 -43.03 78.35
N THR A 145 50.23 -41.75 78.23
CA THR A 145 49.34 -40.75 77.66
C THR A 145 48.96 -41.22 76.26
N THR A 146 47.76 -41.79 76.09
CA THR A 146 47.20 -42.00 74.77
C THR A 146 46.89 -40.63 74.19
N VAL A 147 47.82 -40.11 73.39
CA VAL A 147 47.53 -39.03 72.46
C VAL A 147 46.59 -39.61 71.41
N SER A 148 45.28 -39.48 71.65
CA SER A 148 44.28 -39.57 70.58
C SER A 148 44.60 -38.43 69.61
N THR A 149 45.28 -38.75 68.50
CA THR A 149 45.41 -37.83 67.38
C THR A 149 44.01 -37.62 66.81
N VAL A 150 43.39 -36.49 67.16
CA VAL A 150 42.17 -36.03 66.52
C VAL A 150 42.55 -35.70 65.07
N GLN A 151 42.21 -36.57 64.13
CA GLN A 151 42.35 -36.27 62.70
C GLN A 151 41.39 -35.12 62.37
N SER A 152 41.93 -33.96 62.05
CA SER A 152 41.13 -32.79 61.67
C SER A 152 40.46 -33.04 60.31
N ILE A 153 39.13 -32.95 60.25
CA ILE A 153 38.38 -33.00 58.99
C ILE A 153 38.68 -31.69 58.22
N PRO A 154 39.08 -31.74 56.94
CA PRO A 154 39.29 -30.53 56.14
C PRO A 154 38.04 -29.65 56.13
N THR A 155 38.24 -28.33 56.02
CA THR A 155 37.15 -27.36 55.90
C THR A 155 37.22 -26.62 54.58
N PHE A 156 36.04 -26.29 54.04
CA PHE A 156 35.88 -25.56 52.79
C PHE A 156 35.00 -24.33 53.00
N THR A 157 35.32 -23.27 52.27
CA THR A 157 34.60 -21.99 52.30
C THR A 157 33.54 -21.93 51.21
N LEU A 158 32.31 -21.61 51.60
CA LEU A 158 31.22 -21.29 50.69
C LEU A 158 30.93 -19.80 50.79
N THR A 159 31.17 -19.06 49.71
CA THR A 159 30.96 -17.61 49.67
C THR A 159 29.67 -17.30 48.93
N SER A 160 28.76 -16.62 49.61
CA SER A 160 27.46 -16.22 49.05
C SER A 160 27.35 -14.71 48.93
N THR A 161 26.78 -14.24 47.83
CA THR A 161 26.53 -12.82 47.57
C THR A 161 25.18 -12.62 46.89
N ALA A 162 24.45 -11.57 47.25
CA ALA A 162 23.23 -11.16 46.55
C ALA A 162 23.41 -9.77 45.94
N GLY A 163 22.94 -9.61 44.70
CA GLY A 163 22.80 -8.31 44.05
C GLY A 163 21.74 -7.44 44.74
N ALA A 164 21.58 -6.21 44.24
CA ALA A 164 20.56 -5.29 44.75
C ALA A 164 19.14 -5.85 44.59
N ASN A 165 18.22 -5.40 45.44
CA ASN A 165 16.79 -5.71 45.38
C ASN A 165 16.41 -7.18 45.64
N GLY A 166 17.21 -7.87 46.44
CA GLY A 166 16.87 -9.15 47.03
C GLY A 166 17.91 -9.60 48.05
N SER A 167 17.82 -10.85 48.48
CA SER A 167 18.73 -11.41 49.49
C SER A 167 18.98 -12.90 49.28
N ILE A 168 20.11 -13.38 49.80
CA ILE A 168 20.47 -14.79 49.93
C ILE A 168 20.75 -15.09 51.40
N THR A 169 20.29 -16.23 51.91
CA THR A 169 20.48 -16.64 53.32
C THR A 169 21.01 -18.07 53.40
N PRO A 170 22.12 -18.34 54.11
CA PRO A 170 23.02 -17.36 54.74
C PRO A 170 23.71 -16.47 53.69
N ASN A 171 24.10 -15.24 54.06
CA ASN A 171 24.89 -14.33 53.22
C ASN A 171 26.35 -14.30 53.71
N GLY A 172 27.30 -14.03 52.82
CA GLY A 172 28.72 -13.95 53.13
C GLY A 172 29.39 -15.33 53.13
N VAL A 173 30.49 -15.43 53.89
CA VAL A 173 31.34 -16.62 53.93
C VAL A 173 30.85 -17.57 55.02
N THR A 174 30.58 -18.82 54.67
CA THR A 174 30.35 -19.91 55.62
C THR A 174 31.43 -20.97 55.45
N THR A 175 31.84 -21.62 56.55
CA THR A 175 32.83 -22.70 56.53
C THR A 175 32.15 -24.02 56.87
N LYS A 176 32.40 -25.06 56.08
CA LYS A 176 31.82 -26.41 56.27
C LYS A 176 32.91 -27.46 56.26
N ASN A 177 32.72 -28.52 57.05
CA ASN A 177 33.58 -29.68 57.02
C ASN A 177 33.39 -30.45 55.71
N ASP A 178 34.45 -31.13 55.25
CA ASP A 178 34.40 -32.06 54.12
C ASP A 178 33.22 -33.04 54.24
N GLY A 179 32.51 -33.22 53.13
CA GLY A 179 31.31 -34.06 53.02
C GLY A 179 30.01 -33.47 53.60
N SER A 180 30.06 -32.28 54.21
CA SER A 180 28.85 -31.60 54.72
C SER A 180 27.98 -31.02 53.60
N SER A 181 26.76 -30.60 53.92
CA SER A 181 25.87 -29.89 52.99
C SER A 181 25.48 -28.51 53.52
N GLN A 182 25.18 -27.57 52.61
CA GLN A 182 24.65 -26.25 52.95
C GLN A 182 23.56 -25.86 51.95
N THR A 183 22.41 -25.45 52.49
CA THR A 183 21.29 -24.92 51.70
C THR A 183 21.25 -23.40 51.81
N TYR A 184 21.08 -22.74 50.67
CA TYR A 184 20.87 -21.31 50.53
C TYR A 184 19.42 -21.06 50.10
N THR A 185 18.76 -20.11 50.76
CA THR A 185 17.44 -19.61 50.38
C THR A 185 17.58 -18.22 49.78
N ILE A 186 17.00 -18.02 48.61
CA ILE A 186 16.99 -16.75 47.89
C ILE A 186 15.60 -16.13 47.99
N THR A 187 15.55 -14.86 48.40
CA THR A 187 14.30 -14.10 48.54
C THR A 187 14.41 -12.79 47.75
N PRO A 188 13.67 -12.64 46.64
CA PRO A 188 13.57 -11.38 45.92
C PRO A 188 12.96 -10.26 46.77
N GLY A 189 13.36 -9.03 46.49
CA GLY A 189 12.68 -7.84 47.00
C GLY A 189 11.29 -7.67 46.38
N ALA A 190 10.46 -6.85 47.01
CA ALA A 190 9.14 -6.52 46.46
C ALA A 190 9.29 -5.94 45.05
N THR A 191 8.46 -6.40 44.09
CA THR A 191 8.49 -6.04 42.65
C THR A 191 9.66 -6.62 41.84
N TYR A 192 10.47 -7.51 42.40
CA TYR A 192 11.55 -8.19 41.69
C TYR A 192 11.34 -9.71 41.64
N HIS A 193 12.01 -10.36 40.70
CA HIS A 193 12.18 -11.81 40.64
C HIS A 193 13.67 -12.16 40.58
N ILE A 194 13.98 -13.43 40.85
CA ILE A 194 15.34 -13.96 40.67
C ILE A 194 15.60 -13.98 39.17
N ASP A 195 16.64 -13.27 38.74
CA ASP A 195 17.08 -13.26 37.34
C ASP A 195 17.95 -14.49 37.10
N ASP A 196 19.02 -14.64 37.89
CA ASP A 196 19.87 -15.82 37.86
C ASP A 196 20.54 -16.11 39.21
N VAL A 197 20.95 -17.36 39.40
CA VAL A 197 21.83 -17.82 40.48
C VAL A 197 23.04 -18.47 39.84
N LEU A 198 24.21 -17.83 39.94
CA LEU A 198 25.48 -18.39 39.48
C LEU A 198 26.13 -19.17 40.61
N VAL A 199 26.52 -20.41 40.34
CA VAL A 199 27.29 -21.29 41.23
C VAL A 199 28.64 -21.55 40.57
N ASP A 200 29.72 -21.13 41.21
CA ASP A 200 31.09 -21.20 40.67
C ASP A 200 31.21 -20.59 39.27
N GLY A 201 30.45 -19.52 39.02
CA GLY A 201 30.38 -18.82 37.74
C GLY A 201 29.46 -19.46 36.70
N VAL A 202 28.80 -20.59 37.01
CA VAL A 202 27.88 -21.29 36.11
C VAL A 202 26.43 -21.05 36.54
N SER A 203 25.56 -20.71 35.59
CA SER A 203 24.14 -20.49 35.85
C SER A 203 23.44 -21.76 36.33
N ALA A 204 22.74 -21.64 37.45
CA ALA A 204 21.77 -22.60 37.97
C ALA A 204 20.31 -22.16 37.64
N GLY A 205 20.13 -21.02 36.97
CA GLY A 205 18.84 -20.43 36.66
C GLY A 205 18.19 -19.71 37.85
N ALA A 206 16.96 -19.26 37.65
CA ALA A 206 16.16 -18.53 38.64
C ALA A 206 15.58 -19.45 39.74
N VAL A 207 16.44 -20.07 40.55
CA VAL A 207 16.04 -20.96 41.65
C VAL A 207 15.90 -20.21 42.98
N SER A 208 14.83 -20.49 43.73
CA SER A 208 14.60 -19.89 45.06
C SER A 208 15.40 -20.55 46.18
N THR A 209 15.97 -21.74 45.93
CA THR A 209 16.86 -22.44 46.86
C THR A 209 17.96 -23.16 46.09
N TYR A 210 19.15 -23.25 46.69
CA TYR A 210 20.25 -24.04 46.16
C TYR A 210 20.96 -24.78 47.28
N THR A 211 21.30 -26.05 47.10
CA THR A 211 22.03 -26.84 48.10
C THR A 211 23.35 -27.34 47.54
N PHE A 212 24.46 -26.94 48.18
CA PHE A 212 25.72 -27.66 48.02
C PHE A 212 25.63 -28.96 48.83
N SER A 213 25.73 -30.09 48.17
CA SER A 213 25.76 -31.40 48.80
C SER A 213 27.18 -31.96 48.78
N ASN A 214 27.59 -32.61 49.88
CA ASN A 214 28.89 -33.27 49.98
C ASN A 214 30.06 -32.35 49.56
N VAL A 215 30.15 -31.19 50.24
CA VAL A 215 31.16 -30.15 49.97
C VAL A 215 32.56 -30.73 50.10
N SER A 216 33.33 -30.67 49.02
CA SER A 216 34.70 -31.19 48.93
C SER A 216 35.69 -30.17 48.31
N ALA A 217 35.22 -28.95 48.09
CA ALA A 217 35.99 -27.82 47.58
C ALA A 217 35.35 -26.50 48.06
N ASN A 218 36.10 -25.40 47.90
CA ASN A 218 35.53 -24.07 48.07
C ASN A 218 34.54 -23.79 46.95
N HIS A 219 33.44 -23.12 47.27
CA HIS A 219 32.43 -22.74 46.29
C HIS A 219 31.99 -21.29 46.45
N THR A 220 31.42 -20.76 45.38
CA THR A 220 30.80 -19.44 45.33
C THR A 220 29.36 -19.56 44.82
N ILE A 221 28.47 -18.74 45.38
CA ILE A 221 27.10 -18.59 44.90
C ILE A 221 26.73 -17.10 44.85
N SER A 222 26.36 -16.60 43.68
CA SER A 222 25.98 -15.21 43.49
C SER A 222 24.62 -15.08 42.82
N VAL A 223 23.77 -14.19 43.32
CA VAL A 223 22.39 -14.03 42.85
C VAL A 223 22.18 -12.65 42.23
N THR A 224 21.47 -12.60 41.11
CA THR A 224 20.97 -11.36 40.49
C THR A 224 19.45 -11.31 40.50
N PHE A 225 18.88 -10.10 40.48
CA PHE A 225 17.44 -9.86 40.50
C PHE A 225 17.05 -8.88 39.38
N ALA A 226 15.88 -9.10 38.79
CA ALA A 226 15.31 -8.25 37.75
C ALA A 226 13.91 -7.76 38.15
N ILE A 227 13.53 -6.58 37.66
CA ILE A 227 12.21 -5.97 37.91
C ILE A 227 11.12 -6.84 37.29
N ASN A 228 9.99 -6.99 37.98
CA ASN A 228 8.84 -7.72 37.47
C ASN A 228 8.18 -6.98 36.31
N GLN A 229 7.87 -7.74 35.26
CA GLN A 229 7.06 -7.27 34.16
C GLN A 229 5.58 -7.34 34.52
N LEU A 230 4.86 -6.23 34.36
CA LEU A 230 3.42 -6.21 34.56
C LEU A 230 2.70 -6.95 33.44
N THR A 231 1.52 -7.49 33.76
CA THR A 231 0.63 -8.12 32.79
C THR A 231 -0.59 -7.25 32.56
N ILE A 232 -1.25 -7.41 31.42
CA ILE A 232 -2.45 -6.67 31.06
C ILE A 232 -3.44 -7.60 30.37
N SER A 233 -4.73 -7.43 30.63
CA SER A 233 -5.75 -8.15 29.85
C SER A 233 -5.78 -7.68 28.40
N ALA A 234 -6.40 -8.48 27.52
CA ALA A 234 -6.50 -8.15 26.10
C ALA A 234 -7.12 -6.74 25.92
N PRO A 235 -6.56 -5.90 25.02
CA PRO A 235 -7.10 -4.58 24.76
C PRO A 235 -8.41 -4.68 23.96
N SER A 236 -9.23 -3.64 24.04
CA SER A 236 -10.36 -3.45 23.11
C SER A 236 -9.85 -2.72 21.87
N LEU A 237 -9.98 -3.33 20.69
CA LEU A 237 -9.43 -2.83 19.43
C LEU A 237 -10.50 -2.73 18.34
N THR A 238 -10.51 -1.62 17.61
CA THR A 238 -11.26 -1.52 16.35
C THR A 238 -10.37 -2.00 15.20
N LEU A 239 -10.67 -3.19 14.69
CA LEU A 239 -9.87 -3.86 13.66
C LEU A 239 -10.16 -3.37 12.23
N SER A 240 -11.16 -2.51 12.03
CA SER A 240 -11.52 -2.01 10.70
C SER A 240 -11.81 -0.52 10.72
N LYS A 241 -11.24 0.23 9.76
CA LYS A 241 -11.57 1.64 9.54
C LYS A 241 -11.62 2.00 8.06
N PRO A 242 -12.37 3.04 7.65
CA PRO A 242 -12.22 3.62 6.32
C PRO A 242 -10.85 4.30 6.18
N TYR A 243 -10.38 4.43 4.95
CA TYR A 243 -9.14 5.13 4.64
C TYR A 243 -9.22 6.62 5.01
N ASP A 244 -8.28 7.07 5.83
CA ASP A 244 -8.13 8.46 6.28
C ASP A 244 -6.71 9.01 6.04
N GLY A 245 -5.82 8.19 5.47
CA GLY A 245 -4.42 8.53 5.21
C GLY A 245 -3.48 8.31 6.40
N ASP A 246 -3.98 7.90 7.58
CA ASP A 246 -3.19 7.66 8.78
C ASP A 246 -3.13 6.18 9.18
N THR A 247 -2.17 5.84 10.05
CA THR A 247 -1.98 4.49 10.57
C THR A 247 -2.62 4.27 11.94
N THR A 248 -3.36 5.22 12.49
CA THR A 248 -3.91 5.11 13.84
C THR A 248 -5.04 4.08 13.88
N ALA A 249 -5.03 3.23 14.91
CA ALA A 249 -6.14 2.34 15.25
C ALA A 249 -6.75 2.76 16.58
N ALA A 250 -8.08 2.71 16.68
CA ALA A 250 -8.76 2.97 17.95
C ALA A 250 -8.51 1.81 18.93
N VAL A 251 -8.03 2.16 20.12
CA VAL A 251 -7.68 1.21 21.18
C VAL A 251 -8.07 1.73 22.55
N THR A 252 -8.52 0.83 23.40
CA THR A 252 -8.59 1.03 24.84
C THR A 252 -7.74 -0.04 25.52
N ALA A 253 -6.84 0.39 26.42
CA ALA A 253 -6.00 -0.52 27.19
C ALA A 253 -6.85 -1.49 28.04
N GLY A 254 -6.34 -2.71 28.24
CA GLY A 254 -6.92 -3.65 29.19
C GLY A 254 -6.67 -3.25 30.65
N SER A 255 -7.04 -4.14 31.57
CA SER A 255 -6.79 -3.99 33.00
C SER A 255 -5.38 -4.45 33.36
N LEU A 256 -4.61 -3.56 33.99
CA LEU A 256 -3.24 -3.83 34.44
C LEU A 256 -3.25 -4.75 35.68
N SER A 257 -2.29 -5.66 35.76
CA SER A 257 -2.13 -6.61 36.87
C SER A 257 -0.66 -6.78 37.25
N GLY A 258 -0.40 -7.06 38.54
CA GLY A 258 0.94 -7.23 39.11
C GLY A 258 1.49 -6.01 39.86
N VAL A 259 0.71 -4.92 39.96
CA VAL A 259 1.09 -3.75 40.77
C VAL A 259 0.97 -4.11 42.25
N VAL A 260 2.04 -3.87 43.02
CA VAL A 260 2.10 -4.18 44.45
C VAL A 260 1.63 -2.98 45.25
N ALA A 261 0.59 -3.15 46.06
CA ALA A 261 0.11 -2.08 46.92
C ALA A 261 1.20 -1.65 47.93
N PRO A 262 1.37 -0.33 48.18
CA PRO A 262 0.48 0.78 47.83
C PRO A 262 0.83 1.54 46.53
N ASP A 263 1.65 0.97 45.64
CA ASP A 263 2.15 1.68 44.46
C ASP A 263 1.01 2.17 43.53
N VAL A 264 1.17 3.37 42.98
CA VAL A 264 0.23 4.00 42.05
C VAL A 264 0.78 3.97 40.63
N VAL A 265 0.26 3.06 39.82
CA VAL A 265 0.64 2.85 38.42
C VAL A 265 -0.60 2.85 37.53
N THR A 266 -0.55 3.58 36.42
CA THR A 266 -1.56 3.62 35.36
C THR A 266 -0.98 3.11 34.05
N VAL A 267 -1.85 2.79 33.09
CA VAL A 267 -1.45 2.34 31.75
C VAL A 267 -2.23 3.10 30.68
N SER A 268 -1.54 3.45 29.61
CA SER A 268 -2.12 3.96 28.36
C SER A 268 -1.67 3.08 27.20
N ALA A 269 -2.45 3.08 26.12
CA ALA A 269 -2.16 2.29 24.92
C ALA A 269 -2.27 3.16 23.67
N VAL A 270 -1.36 2.94 22.72
CA VAL A 270 -1.43 3.49 21.37
C VAL A 270 -1.39 2.32 20.40
N ALA A 271 -2.30 2.30 19.41
CA ALA A 271 -2.36 1.25 18.42
C ALA A 271 -2.17 1.81 17.01
N THR A 272 -1.37 1.12 16.20
CA THR A 272 -1.07 1.55 14.83
C THR A 272 -1.09 0.38 13.85
N TYR A 273 -1.64 0.60 12.67
CA TYR A 273 -1.49 -0.25 11.49
C TYR A 273 -0.06 -0.15 10.95
N ASP A 274 0.43 -1.24 10.34
CA ASP A 274 1.72 -1.28 9.63
C ASP A 274 1.82 -0.25 8.49
N THR A 275 0.72 0.01 7.80
CA THR A 275 0.61 0.84 6.61
C THR A 275 -0.77 1.50 6.55
N SER A 276 -0.85 2.72 6.03
CA SER A 276 -2.12 3.44 5.88
C SER A 276 -2.92 3.05 4.63
N ALA A 277 -2.31 2.34 3.67
CA ALA A 277 -2.97 1.95 2.41
C ALA A 277 -4.18 1.05 2.64
N VAL A 278 -5.18 1.06 1.75
CA VAL A 278 -6.32 0.12 1.82
C VAL A 278 -5.84 -1.33 1.72
N GLY A 279 -6.46 -2.24 2.48
CA GLY A 279 -6.15 -3.67 2.43
C GLY A 279 -6.65 -4.46 3.65
N THR A 280 -6.62 -5.77 3.53
CA THR A 280 -6.96 -6.74 4.59
C THR A 280 -5.69 -7.40 5.13
N GLY A 281 -5.79 -8.04 6.31
CA GLY A 281 -4.68 -8.79 6.90
C GLY A 281 -3.54 -7.90 7.40
N LYS A 282 -3.85 -6.64 7.73
CA LYS A 282 -2.87 -5.69 8.24
C LYS A 282 -2.47 -5.99 9.66
N THR A 283 -1.21 -5.72 9.97
CA THR A 283 -0.69 -5.82 11.33
C THR A 283 -1.03 -4.56 12.11
N ILE A 284 -1.71 -4.71 13.25
CA ILE A 284 -1.91 -3.67 14.25
C ILE A 284 -1.01 -3.98 15.44
N THR A 285 -0.14 -3.03 15.80
CA THR A 285 0.73 -3.09 16.98
C THR A 285 0.21 -2.14 18.04
N VAL A 286 -0.06 -2.67 19.22
CA VAL A 286 -0.46 -1.92 20.42
C VAL A 286 0.75 -1.79 21.33
N VAL A 287 1.17 -0.55 21.56
CA VAL A 287 2.25 -0.22 22.48
C VAL A 287 1.67 0.33 23.76
N TYR A 288 2.07 -0.26 24.89
CA TYR A 288 1.67 0.20 26.22
C TYR A 288 2.68 1.19 26.78
N THR A 289 2.20 2.19 27.51
CA THR A 289 3.04 3.11 28.29
C THR A 289 2.51 3.16 29.72
N LEU A 290 3.40 2.90 30.68
CA LEU A 290 3.09 3.03 32.10
C LEU A 290 3.21 4.49 32.55
N GLY A 291 2.31 4.91 33.43
CA GLY A 291 2.30 6.22 34.08
C GLY A 291 2.00 6.10 35.57
N GLY A 292 1.89 7.23 36.27
CA GLY A 292 1.74 7.26 37.72
C GLY A 292 3.07 7.44 38.46
N ALA A 293 3.00 7.70 39.77
CA ALA A 293 4.17 8.06 40.58
C ALA A 293 5.19 6.91 40.67
N ASP A 294 4.71 5.67 40.60
CA ASP A 294 5.52 4.47 40.84
C ASP A 294 5.84 3.68 39.56
N ALA A 295 5.51 4.23 38.38
CA ALA A 295 5.65 3.53 37.09
C ALA A 295 7.08 3.01 36.83
N ALA A 296 8.09 3.77 37.24
CA ALA A 296 9.50 3.43 37.02
C ALA A 296 9.98 2.20 37.82
N LYS A 297 9.19 1.72 38.79
CA LYS A 297 9.50 0.49 39.55
C LYS A 297 9.16 -0.79 38.78
N TYR A 298 8.53 -0.68 37.61
CA TYR A 298 7.98 -1.82 36.87
C TYR A 298 8.41 -1.81 35.41
N VAL A 299 8.42 -3.00 34.80
CA VAL A 299 8.55 -3.12 33.34
C VAL A 299 7.15 -3.17 32.72
N LYS A 300 6.94 -2.43 31.63
CA LYS A 300 5.65 -2.38 30.92
C LYS A 300 5.22 -3.76 30.41
N PRO A 301 3.90 -3.99 30.24
CA PRO A 301 3.43 -5.18 29.55
C PRO A 301 4.03 -5.32 28.15
N VAL A 302 4.17 -6.57 27.71
CA VAL A 302 4.56 -6.91 26.33
C VAL A 302 3.55 -6.27 25.37
N ASP A 303 4.04 -5.74 24.25
CA ASP A 303 3.20 -5.15 23.23
C ASP A 303 2.28 -6.20 22.60
N TYR A 304 1.06 -5.81 22.28
CA TYR A 304 0.06 -6.71 21.70
C TYR A 304 0.02 -6.53 20.19
N VAL A 305 0.05 -7.62 19.43
CA VAL A 305 0.09 -7.60 17.96
C VAL A 305 -1.00 -8.50 17.39
N VAL A 306 -1.74 -7.99 16.39
CA VAL A 306 -2.75 -8.74 15.65
C VAL A 306 -2.63 -8.48 14.14
N ALA A 307 -2.77 -9.51 13.30
CA ALA A 307 -2.55 -9.44 11.86
C ALA A 307 -3.85 -9.59 11.03
N THR A 308 -4.98 -9.16 11.59
CA THR A 308 -6.30 -9.27 10.97
C THR A 308 -6.95 -7.90 10.71
N GLY A 309 -6.18 -6.82 10.82
CA GLY A 309 -6.66 -5.46 10.59
C GLY A 309 -7.10 -5.23 9.15
N VAL A 310 -8.05 -4.31 8.96
CA VAL A 310 -8.61 -3.95 7.66
C VAL A 310 -8.68 -2.44 7.53
N ILE A 311 -8.17 -1.89 6.43
CA ILE A 311 -8.47 -0.52 6.00
C ILE A 311 -9.30 -0.64 4.72
N THR A 312 -10.55 -0.15 4.77
CA THR A 312 -11.45 -0.14 3.62
C THR A 312 -11.31 1.16 2.82
N THR A 313 -11.71 1.15 1.55
CA THR A 313 -11.72 2.37 0.73
C THR A 313 -12.64 3.43 1.32
N ALA A 314 -12.26 4.70 1.18
CA ALA A 314 -13.10 5.82 1.58
C ALA A 314 -13.97 6.34 0.43
N PRO A 315 -15.27 6.59 0.64
CA PRO A 315 -16.13 7.12 -0.41
C PRO A 315 -15.83 8.59 -0.68
N LEU A 316 -15.91 9.01 -1.95
CA LEU A 316 -16.07 10.41 -2.31
C LEU A 316 -17.45 10.90 -1.84
N THR A 317 -17.48 12.01 -1.11
CA THR A 317 -18.73 12.56 -0.57
C THR A 317 -19.20 13.81 -1.31
N ALA A 318 -18.31 14.55 -1.97
CA ALA A 318 -18.68 15.71 -2.78
C ALA A 318 -17.62 16.06 -3.82
N ILE A 319 -18.05 16.82 -4.83
CA ILE A 319 -17.20 17.63 -5.71
C ILE A 319 -17.77 19.06 -5.74
N GLY A 320 -16.90 20.06 -5.59
CA GLY A 320 -17.26 21.46 -5.62
C GLY A 320 -17.69 21.96 -7.01
N ALA A 321 -18.05 23.24 -7.09
CA ALA A 321 -18.36 23.88 -8.36
C ALA A 321 -17.14 23.93 -9.29
N ILE A 322 -17.40 23.80 -10.60
CA ILE A 322 -16.40 24.04 -11.65
C ILE A 322 -15.94 25.50 -11.57
N THR A 323 -14.64 25.74 -11.73
CA THR A 323 -14.06 27.09 -11.83
C THR A 323 -13.59 27.39 -13.25
N GLY A 324 -13.45 28.67 -13.58
CA GLY A 324 -13.20 29.15 -14.95
C GLY A 324 -14.44 29.79 -15.57
N THR A 325 -14.26 30.46 -16.70
CA THR A 325 -15.34 31.13 -17.44
C THR A 325 -15.86 30.19 -18.54
N PRO A 326 -17.18 29.89 -18.60
CA PRO A 326 -17.76 29.05 -19.65
C PRO A 326 -17.78 29.77 -21.00
N THR A 327 -16.61 29.87 -21.63
CA THR A 327 -16.41 30.55 -22.90
C THR A 327 -15.50 29.73 -23.80
N VAL A 328 -15.84 29.58 -25.08
CA VAL A 328 -15.02 28.84 -26.06
C VAL A 328 -13.57 29.35 -26.02
N GLY A 329 -12.62 28.40 -25.98
CA GLY A 329 -11.18 28.66 -25.85
C GLY A 329 -10.68 28.85 -24.41
N GLN A 330 -11.57 28.98 -23.41
CA GLN A 330 -11.17 29.07 -22.00
C GLN A 330 -11.07 27.70 -21.34
N VAL A 331 -10.29 27.65 -20.25
CA VAL A 331 -10.08 26.43 -19.47
C VAL A 331 -11.03 26.41 -18.27
N LEU A 332 -11.76 25.30 -18.14
CA LEU A 332 -12.51 24.95 -16.94
C LEU A 332 -11.66 24.02 -16.07
N THR A 333 -11.79 24.16 -14.75
CA THR A 333 -11.13 23.30 -13.76
C THR A 333 -12.17 22.62 -12.88
N ALA A 334 -12.01 21.31 -12.67
CA ALA A 334 -12.90 20.54 -11.81
C ALA A 334 -12.90 21.08 -10.37
N GLY A 335 -14.04 20.98 -9.69
CA GLY A 335 -14.18 21.46 -8.32
C GLY A 335 -13.35 20.66 -7.31
N ALA A 336 -13.11 21.26 -6.14
CA ALA A 336 -12.44 20.59 -5.03
C ALA A 336 -13.20 19.33 -4.59
N LEU A 337 -12.49 18.25 -4.30
CA LEU A 337 -13.08 16.98 -3.87
C LEU A 337 -13.17 16.92 -2.35
N THR A 338 -14.19 16.22 -1.86
CA THR A 338 -14.30 15.83 -0.45
C THR A 338 -14.25 14.30 -0.37
N PRO A 339 -13.29 13.71 0.37
CA PRO A 339 -12.22 14.39 1.12
C PRO A 339 -11.13 15.03 0.23
N LEU A 340 -10.43 16.03 0.77
CA LEU A 340 -9.36 16.73 0.08
C LEU A 340 -8.20 15.77 -0.21
N GLY A 341 -7.61 15.87 -1.40
CA GLY A 341 -6.51 15.00 -1.83
C GLY A 341 -6.95 13.62 -2.31
N ALA A 342 -8.25 13.36 -2.43
CA ALA A 342 -8.76 12.12 -2.99
C ALA A 342 -8.25 11.88 -4.42
N THR A 343 -7.77 10.68 -4.68
CA THR A 343 -7.34 10.26 -6.03
C THR A 343 -8.55 9.82 -6.85
N VAL A 344 -8.71 10.40 -8.04
CA VAL A 344 -9.87 10.17 -8.91
C VAL A 344 -9.47 10.13 -10.38
N THR A 345 -10.36 9.58 -11.21
CA THR A 345 -10.43 9.86 -12.65
C THR A 345 -11.54 10.87 -12.95
N TYR A 346 -11.33 11.74 -13.94
CA TYR A 346 -12.35 12.69 -14.40
C TYR A 346 -12.93 12.26 -15.74
N GLN A 347 -14.18 12.68 -15.99
CA GLN A 347 -14.83 12.62 -17.30
C GLN A 347 -15.71 13.86 -17.46
N TRP A 348 -15.38 14.73 -18.41
CA TRP A 348 -16.18 15.91 -18.73
C TRP A 348 -17.35 15.54 -19.63
N GLN A 349 -18.48 16.20 -19.43
CA GLN A 349 -19.73 15.94 -20.15
C GLN A 349 -20.39 17.25 -20.59
N ASN A 350 -21.14 17.21 -21.68
CA ASN A 350 -21.96 18.35 -22.13
C ASN A 350 -23.43 17.97 -22.33
N ALA A 351 -24.30 18.97 -22.25
CA ALA A 351 -25.74 18.85 -22.49
C ALA A 351 -26.31 20.13 -23.12
N ALA A 352 -27.42 20.02 -23.86
CA ALA A 352 -28.09 21.17 -24.46
C ALA A 352 -28.83 22.06 -23.43
N THR A 353 -29.19 21.51 -22.27
CA THR A 353 -29.87 22.23 -21.18
C THR A 353 -29.20 21.94 -19.85
N SER A 354 -29.35 22.84 -18.86
CA SER A 354 -28.71 22.71 -17.55
C SER A 354 -29.11 21.42 -16.80
N GLU A 355 -30.36 20.97 -16.98
CA GLU A 355 -30.95 19.78 -16.35
C GLU A 355 -31.13 18.61 -17.32
N GLY A 356 -30.61 18.73 -18.56
CA GLY A 356 -30.75 17.70 -19.59
C GLY A 356 -29.88 16.46 -19.34
N THR A 357 -29.96 15.51 -20.26
CA THR A 357 -29.06 14.35 -20.27
C THR A 357 -27.67 14.79 -20.71
N TYR A 358 -26.68 14.54 -19.86
CA TYR A 358 -25.27 14.82 -20.15
C TYR A 358 -24.62 13.63 -20.83
N THR A 359 -23.83 13.92 -21.85
CA THR A 359 -23.05 12.93 -22.61
C THR A 359 -21.55 13.21 -22.48
N ASP A 360 -20.76 12.14 -22.40
CA ASP A 360 -19.30 12.24 -22.31
C ASP A 360 -18.69 12.97 -23.50
N ILE A 361 -17.80 13.90 -23.21
CA ILE A 361 -16.92 14.52 -24.20
C ILE A 361 -15.73 13.58 -24.41
N PRO A 362 -15.54 12.99 -25.60
CA PRO A 362 -14.50 11.98 -25.82
C PRO A 362 -13.10 12.50 -25.50
N GLY A 363 -12.35 11.76 -24.68
CA GLY A 363 -10.96 12.06 -24.31
C GLY A 363 -10.79 13.18 -23.26
N ALA A 364 -11.87 13.83 -22.85
CA ALA A 364 -11.81 14.86 -21.82
C ALA A 364 -11.79 14.24 -20.41
N THR A 365 -10.62 13.74 -20.00
CA THR A 365 -10.43 13.01 -18.72
C THR A 365 -9.46 13.67 -17.74
N SER A 366 -8.94 14.85 -18.09
CA SER A 366 -8.05 15.64 -17.23
C SER A 366 -8.84 16.39 -16.15
N SER A 367 -8.16 16.84 -15.08
CA SER A 367 -8.75 17.71 -14.05
C SER A 367 -9.15 19.10 -14.58
N THR A 368 -8.70 19.43 -15.80
CA THR A 368 -9.05 20.63 -16.54
C THR A 368 -9.57 20.28 -17.93
N TYR A 369 -10.41 21.14 -18.51
CA TYR A 369 -10.92 20.99 -19.87
C TYR A 369 -10.92 22.34 -20.60
N THR A 370 -10.35 22.39 -21.80
CA THR A 370 -10.40 23.60 -22.66
C THR A 370 -11.64 23.51 -23.54
N LEU A 371 -12.51 24.50 -23.44
CA LEU A 371 -13.78 24.54 -24.18
C LEU A 371 -13.53 24.69 -25.68
N VAL A 372 -14.19 23.88 -26.49
CA VAL A 372 -14.09 23.92 -27.95
C VAL A 372 -15.35 24.51 -28.58
N THR A 373 -15.29 24.83 -29.87
CA THR A 373 -16.43 25.41 -30.61
C THR A 373 -17.68 24.52 -30.55
N GLY A 374 -17.52 23.19 -30.51
CA GLY A 374 -18.62 22.24 -30.35
C GLY A 374 -19.33 22.25 -28.99
N ASP A 375 -18.81 22.98 -28.01
CA ASP A 375 -19.43 23.18 -26.69
C ASP A 375 -20.27 24.46 -26.62
N TRP A 376 -20.18 25.33 -27.64
CA TRP A 376 -20.98 26.55 -27.69
C TRP A 376 -22.48 26.24 -27.53
N THR A 377 -23.18 27.06 -26.75
CA THR A 377 -24.59 26.86 -26.33
C THR A 377 -24.87 25.70 -25.39
N LYS A 378 -23.87 24.89 -25.03
CA LYS A 378 -24.05 23.76 -24.10
C LYS A 378 -23.75 24.13 -22.66
N PHE A 379 -24.16 23.25 -21.75
CA PHE A 379 -23.82 23.27 -20.34
C PHE A 379 -22.79 22.18 -20.08
N ILE A 380 -21.84 22.42 -19.16
CA ILE A 380 -20.75 21.51 -18.87
C ILE A 380 -20.86 20.98 -17.44
N LYS A 381 -20.61 19.69 -17.28
CA LYS A 381 -20.40 19.02 -15.99
C LYS A 381 -19.11 18.21 -16.03
N VAL A 382 -18.61 17.88 -14.85
CA VAL A 382 -17.53 16.90 -14.69
C VAL A 382 -17.92 15.85 -13.66
N VAL A 383 -17.65 14.61 -14.02
CA VAL A 383 -17.82 13.43 -13.15
C VAL A 383 -16.44 13.05 -12.62
N ALA A 384 -16.31 12.92 -11.31
CA ALA A 384 -15.12 12.40 -10.64
C ALA A 384 -15.41 11.04 -10.02
N THR A 385 -14.59 10.04 -10.32
CA THR A 385 -14.72 8.67 -9.79
C THR A 385 -13.49 8.30 -8.98
N GLY A 386 -13.71 7.88 -7.72
CA GLY A 386 -12.65 7.50 -6.79
C GLY A 386 -11.83 6.32 -7.30
N THR A 387 -10.51 6.41 -7.13
CA THR A 387 -9.57 5.35 -7.48
C THR A 387 -8.67 4.98 -6.31
N SER A 388 -8.02 3.82 -6.40
CA SER A 388 -7.05 3.32 -5.42
C SER A 388 -7.65 3.21 -4.01
N ASN A 389 -7.36 4.16 -3.12
CA ASN A 389 -7.86 4.15 -1.75
C ASN A 389 -9.26 4.77 -1.62
N TYR A 390 -9.80 5.33 -2.69
CA TYR A 390 -11.10 5.99 -2.73
C TYR A 390 -12.08 5.27 -3.66
N THR A 391 -13.38 5.39 -3.37
CA THR A 391 -14.47 4.80 -4.16
C THR A 391 -15.63 5.77 -4.33
N GLY A 392 -16.61 5.39 -5.16
CA GLY A 392 -17.79 6.20 -5.46
C GLY A 392 -17.55 7.23 -6.55
N THR A 393 -18.62 7.90 -6.93
CA THR A 393 -18.63 8.90 -8.01
C THR A 393 -19.38 10.12 -7.56
N GLN A 394 -18.85 11.30 -7.90
CA GLN A 394 -19.49 12.59 -7.65
C GLN A 394 -19.54 13.40 -8.93
N THR A 395 -20.65 14.10 -9.15
CA THR A 395 -20.87 14.93 -10.35
C THR A 395 -21.03 16.38 -9.94
N SER A 396 -20.33 17.28 -10.63
CA SER A 396 -20.44 18.71 -10.35
C SER A 396 -21.83 19.28 -10.67
N ALA A 397 -22.13 20.44 -10.11
CA ALA A 397 -23.15 21.31 -10.67
C ALA A 397 -22.80 21.66 -12.13
N ALA A 398 -23.83 21.96 -12.93
CA ALA A 398 -23.64 22.46 -14.28
C ALA A 398 -23.00 23.86 -14.26
N THR A 399 -22.18 24.18 -15.26
CA THR A 399 -21.80 25.57 -15.54
C THR A 399 -23.01 26.40 -15.97
N THR A 400 -22.85 27.71 -16.15
CA THR A 400 -23.76 28.45 -17.04
C THR A 400 -23.56 28.02 -18.50
N VAL A 401 -24.44 28.44 -19.40
CA VAL A 401 -24.31 28.17 -20.83
C VAL A 401 -22.96 28.68 -21.35
N VAL A 402 -22.30 27.87 -22.18
CA VAL A 402 -21.03 28.23 -22.82
C VAL A 402 -21.28 29.30 -23.88
N THR A 403 -20.60 30.43 -23.73
CA THR A 403 -20.64 31.55 -24.68
C THR A 403 -19.47 31.48 -25.66
N ASP A 404 -19.59 32.16 -26.79
CA ASP A 404 -18.48 32.37 -27.71
C ASP A 404 -18.38 33.87 -28.01
N PRO A 405 -17.32 34.57 -27.57
CA PRO A 405 -17.14 36.01 -27.81
C PRO A 405 -16.87 36.32 -29.28
N ASN A 406 -16.46 35.33 -30.07
CA ASN A 406 -16.31 35.46 -31.51
C ASN A 406 -17.63 35.17 -32.25
N TRP A 407 -18.67 34.72 -31.52
CA TRP A 407 -20.00 34.55 -32.05
C TRP A 407 -20.79 35.86 -31.95
N ILE A 408 -20.87 36.58 -33.07
CA ILE A 408 -21.80 37.70 -33.21
C ILE A 408 -23.20 37.11 -33.44
N ALA A 409 -24.03 37.12 -32.40
CA ALA A 409 -25.44 36.81 -32.53
C ALA A 409 -26.07 37.78 -33.55
N GLY A 410 -26.55 37.25 -34.68
CA GLY A 410 -27.31 38.02 -35.64
C GLY A 410 -28.69 38.38 -35.07
N THR A 411 -28.75 39.41 -34.24
CA THR A 411 -30.01 40.07 -33.84
C THR A 411 -30.18 41.46 -34.46
N GLY A 412 -29.29 41.84 -35.39
CA GLY A 412 -29.45 43.05 -36.19
C GLY A 412 -30.08 42.73 -37.54
N THR A 413 -31.22 43.35 -37.85
CA THR A 413 -31.44 43.93 -39.17
C THR A 413 -30.13 44.60 -39.57
N LEU A 414 -29.39 44.08 -40.56
CA LEU A 414 -28.14 44.69 -41.01
C LEU A 414 -28.43 45.97 -41.79
N SER A 415 -28.74 47.03 -41.03
CA SER A 415 -28.48 48.41 -41.38
C SER A 415 -26.99 48.69 -41.15
N GLY A 416 -26.39 49.51 -42.00
CA GLY A 416 -24.97 49.49 -42.29
C GLY A 416 -23.98 49.91 -41.17
N LYS A 417 -22.77 49.32 -41.30
CA LYS A 417 -21.40 49.85 -41.03
C LYS A 417 -20.94 49.95 -39.55
N TYR A 418 -19.65 49.87 -39.14
CA TYR A 418 -18.30 49.96 -39.75
C TYR A 418 -17.27 49.14 -38.92
N VAL A 419 -16.12 48.75 -39.52
CA VAL A 419 -14.83 48.61 -38.80
C VAL A 419 -13.83 49.63 -39.38
N ARG A 420 -13.06 50.31 -38.51
CA ARG A 420 -12.32 51.57 -38.76
C ARG A 420 -10.87 51.36 -39.22
N SER A 421 -10.28 52.39 -39.82
CA SER A 421 -8.98 52.41 -40.50
C SER A 421 -7.72 52.47 -39.60
N ALA A 422 -7.78 52.18 -38.30
CA ALA A 422 -6.61 52.29 -37.43
C ALA A 422 -5.77 50.99 -37.33
N ASP A 423 -6.32 49.85 -37.77
CA ASP A 423 -5.72 48.52 -37.57
C ASP A 423 -5.05 47.92 -38.82
N LEU A 424 -4.82 48.72 -39.87
CA LEU A 424 -3.97 48.32 -41.00
C LEU A 424 -2.94 49.40 -41.27
N GLY A 425 -1.72 49.14 -40.79
CA GLY A 425 -0.52 49.85 -41.20
C GLY A 425 -0.30 49.76 -42.71
N SER A 426 0.30 50.82 -43.24
CA SER A 426 0.67 51.09 -44.63
C SER A 426 0.95 49.91 -45.58
N THR A 427 0.37 50.03 -46.79
CA THR A 427 0.89 49.70 -48.14
C THR A 427 0.84 48.26 -48.72
N TYR A 428 -0.09 48.08 -49.71
CA TYR A 428 -0.07 47.28 -50.97
C TYR A 428 0.12 45.74 -50.92
N THR A 429 -0.39 44.85 -51.80
CA THR A 429 -1.33 44.75 -52.95
C THR A 429 -1.41 43.25 -53.31
N TRP A 430 -2.55 42.71 -53.78
CA TRP A 430 -2.57 41.36 -54.40
C TRP A 430 -2.33 41.48 -55.91
N ASP A 431 -1.34 40.73 -56.40
CA ASP A 431 -0.82 40.67 -57.78
C ASP A 431 -1.61 39.66 -58.63
N PRO A 432 -2.02 40.02 -59.86
CA PRO A 432 -2.90 39.23 -60.73
C PRO A 432 -2.22 38.15 -61.59
N THR A 433 -1.11 37.52 -61.17
CA THR A 433 -0.36 36.57 -62.04
C THR A 433 -0.30 35.09 -61.61
N ASP A 434 -1.01 34.66 -60.57
CA ASP A 434 -1.03 33.22 -60.23
C ASP A 434 -2.05 32.43 -61.07
N SER A 435 -1.50 31.62 -61.98
CA SER A 435 -2.15 30.93 -63.09
C SER A 435 -2.37 29.44 -62.82
N ILE A 436 -2.47 29.01 -61.57
CA ILE A 436 -2.62 27.58 -61.24
C ILE A 436 -3.77 27.34 -60.26
N CYS A 437 -4.86 26.88 -60.86
CA CYS A 437 -6.07 26.31 -60.27
C CYS A 437 -5.78 25.38 -59.07
N ARG A 438 -6.24 25.77 -57.86
CA ARG A 438 -6.58 24.82 -56.79
C ARG A 438 -8.04 25.02 -56.39
N SER A 439 -8.85 24.31 -57.16
CA SER A 439 -10.29 24.18 -57.04
C SER A 439 -10.72 23.25 -55.90
N PRO A 440 -12.02 23.16 -55.61
CA PRO A 440 -12.74 21.90 -55.65
C PRO A 440 -13.63 21.86 -56.91
N GLN A 441 -13.10 21.32 -58.01
CA GLN A 441 -13.80 20.94 -59.22
C GLN A 441 -13.19 19.62 -59.69
N CYS A 442 -13.68 18.53 -59.12
CA CYS A 442 -13.74 17.24 -59.80
C CYS A 442 -15.16 16.71 -59.57
N ALA A 443 -16.10 17.17 -60.38
CA ALA A 443 -17.34 16.47 -60.65
C ALA A 443 -17.49 16.40 -62.17
N THR A 444 -16.92 15.34 -62.76
CA THR A 444 -17.23 14.90 -64.10
C THR A 444 -18.67 14.41 -64.11
N GLY A 445 -19.54 15.15 -64.78
CA GLY A 445 -20.96 14.81 -64.90
C GLY A 445 -21.83 16.05 -65.01
N LEU A 446 -21.57 16.90 -66.01
CA LEU A 446 -22.53 17.92 -66.43
C LEU A 446 -23.22 17.43 -67.71
N ASP A 447 -24.54 17.55 -67.64
CA ASP A 447 -25.57 17.21 -68.61
C ASP A 447 -25.23 17.63 -70.06
N PRO A 448 -25.38 16.75 -71.06
CA PRO A 448 -25.16 17.07 -72.48
C PRO A 448 -26.10 18.14 -73.07
N ASN A 449 -27.13 18.60 -72.34
CA ASN A 449 -28.13 19.53 -72.86
C ASN A 449 -27.79 21.03 -72.72
N TYR A 450 -26.62 21.40 -72.19
CA TYR A 450 -26.20 22.80 -72.11
C TYR A 450 -24.91 23.06 -72.91
N PRO A 451 -24.99 23.75 -74.07
CA PRO A 451 -23.81 24.07 -74.87
C PRO A 451 -22.92 25.11 -74.17
N SER A 452 -21.62 24.94 -74.40
CA SER A 452 -20.46 25.58 -73.77
C SER A 452 -20.21 27.04 -74.17
N GLU A 453 -21.24 27.89 -74.24
CA GLU A 453 -21.11 29.31 -74.56
C GLU A 453 -21.30 30.21 -73.33
N TYR A 454 -20.45 30.07 -72.30
CA TYR A 454 -20.44 31.02 -71.18
C TYR A 454 -19.01 31.33 -70.77
N SER A 455 -18.36 32.16 -71.59
CA SER A 455 -17.12 32.84 -71.28
C SER A 455 -17.32 33.84 -70.14
N PHE A 456 -16.42 33.81 -69.15
CA PHE A 456 -16.25 34.85 -68.14
C PHE A 456 -16.24 36.23 -68.79
N VAL A 457 -17.19 37.08 -68.43
CA VAL A 457 -17.13 38.50 -68.78
C VAL A 457 -16.08 39.14 -67.88
N SER A 458 -14.84 39.18 -68.37
CA SER A 458 -13.83 40.10 -67.87
C SER A 458 -14.39 41.52 -67.94
N PRO A 459 -14.20 42.39 -66.92
CA PRO A 459 -14.60 43.77 -67.01
C PRO A 459 -13.68 44.43 -68.04
N GLN A 460 -14.18 44.63 -69.26
CA GLN A 460 -13.76 45.59 -70.31
C GLN A 460 -14.24 45.05 -71.67
N VAL A 461 -15.50 45.27 -72.06
CA VAL A 461 -15.94 45.83 -73.36
C VAL A 461 -17.46 46.14 -73.30
N ASN A 462 -17.89 47.07 -72.44
CA ASN A 462 -19.10 47.85 -72.72
C ASN A 462 -19.00 49.20 -71.97
N PRO A 463 -18.74 50.34 -72.64
CA PRO A 463 -18.45 51.61 -71.97
C PRO A 463 -19.61 52.25 -71.19
N GLY A 464 -20.77 51.59 -71.11
CA GLY A 464 -21.97 52.11 -70.43
C GLY A 464 -22.43 51.30 -69.21
N VAL A 465 -21.75 50.21 -68.85
CA VAL A 465 -22.21 49.34 -67.75
C VAL A 465 -21.43 49.65 -66.48
N ASP A 466 -22.03 50.46 -65.62
CA ASP A 466 -21.53 50.73 -64.28
C ASP A 466 -21.67 49.47 -63.39
N PHE A 467 -20.54 48.86 -63.04
CA PHE A 467 -20.47 47.72 -62.13
C PHE A 467 -20.59 48.11 -60.64
N SER A 468 -20.82 49.39 -60.31
CA SER A 468 -21.02 49.86 -58.94
C SER A 468 -22.36 49.43 -58.32
N GLY A 469 -23.30 48.95 -59.15
CA GLY A 469 -24.69 48.72 -58.79
C GLY A 469 -25.10 47.29 -58.40
N TYR A 470 -24.18 46.41 -57.97
CA TYR A 470 -24.54 45.07 -57.49
C TYR A 470 -24.41 44.91 -55.96
N PRO A 471 -25.45 45.23 -55.18
CA PRO A 471 -25.42 45.19 -53.72
C PRO A 471 -24.97 43.85 -53.14
N ALA A 472 -25.30 42.73 -53.80
CA ALA A 472 -24.96 41.39 -53.32
C ALA A 472 -23.45 41.11 -53.31
N GLN A 473 -22.73 41.50 -54.37
CA GLN A 473 -21.29 41.35 -54.44
C GLN A 473 -20.59 42.25 -53.42
N ASN A 474 -21.07 43.49 -53.28
CA ASN A 474 -20.58 44.43 -52.28
C ASN A 474 -20.81 43.91 -50.85
N ALA A 475 -21.95 43.27 -50.58
CA ALA A 475 -22.27 42.66 -49.30
C ALA A 475 -21.30 41.51 -48.95
N CYS A 476 -20.92 40.67 -49.92
CA CYS A 476 -19.95 39.60 -49.67
C CYS A 476 -18.52 40.08 -49.52
N LYS A 477 -18.12 41.08 -50.32
CA LYS A 477 -16.82 41.74 -50.17
C LYS A 477 -16.67 42.39 -48.80
N ALA A 478 -17.76 42.95 -48.25
CA ALA A 478 -17.76 43.60 -46.94
C ALA A 478 -17.44 42.64 -45.77
N ILE A 479 -17.62 41.33 -45.95
CA ILE A 479 -17.33 40.32 -44.92
C ILE A 479 -16.05 39.51 -45.22
N GLY A 480 -15.16 40.03 -46.09
CA GLY A 480 -13.91 39.35 -46.45
C GLY A 480 -14.10 38.12 -47.34
N GLY A 481 -15.28 37.98 -47.95
CA GLY A 481 -15.61 36.89 -48.85
C GLY A 481 -15.89 37.36 -50.27
N ARG A 482 -16.43 36.45 -51.07
CA ARG A 482 -16.96 36.71 -52.41
C ARG A 482 -18.32 36.07 -52.57
N LEU A 483 -19.09 36.60 -53.52
CA LEU A 483 -20.32 35.95 -53.94
C LEU A 483 -19.95 34.64 -54.67
N PRO A 484 -20.60 33.50 -54.38
CA PRO A 484 -20.40 32.26 -55.12
C PRO A 484 -20.88 32.43 -56.57
N ASN A 485 -20.21 31.79 -57.52
CA ASN A 485 -20.78 31.65 -58.87
C ASN A 485 -22.00 30.71 -58.85
N MET A 486 -22.75 30.64 -59.95
CA MET A 486 -23.96 29.80 -60.05
C MET A 486 -23.71 28.34 -59.66
N GLN A 487 -22.63 27.73 -60.15
CA GLN A 487 -22.32 26.33 -59.88
C GLN A 487 -22.01 26.08 -58.40
N GLU A 488 -21.28 27.01 -57.78
CA GLU A 488 -20.99 26.98 -56.34
C GLU A 488 -22.27 27.17 -55.53
N LEU A 489 -23.17 28.04 -55.95
CA LEU A 489 -24.44 28.30 -55.27
C LEU A 489 -25.38 27.09 -55.34
N LEU A 490 -25.42 26.39 -56.48
CA LEU A 490 -26.12 25.10 -56.64
C LEU A 490 -25.50 24.00 -55.79
N ALA A 491 -24.17 23.96 -55.67
CA ALA A 491 -23.49 23.03 -54.77
C ALA A 491 -23.81 23.31 -53.29
N ILE A 492 -23.89 24.59 -52.91
CA ILE A 492 -24.33 25.01 -51.57
C ILE A 492 -25.78 24.59 -51.32
N TYR A 493 -26.67 24.75 -52.31
CA TYR A 493 -28.05 24.26 -52.24
C TYR A 493 -28.11 22.74 -52.04
N ALA A 494 -27.36 21.96 -52.83
CA ALA A 494 -27.33 20.50 -52.72
C ALA A 494 -26.81 20.03 -51.35
N GLY A 495 -25.84 20.76 -50.77
CA GLY A 495 -25.27 20.51 -49.44
C GLY A 495 -25.99 21.19 -48.27
N LYS A 496 -27.13 21.86 -48.48
CA LYS A 496 -27.75 22.75 -47.46
C LYS A 496 -28.08 22.08 -46.13
N VAL A 497 -28.36 20.79 -46.13
CA VAL A 497 -28.61 19.98 -44.92
C VAL A 497 -27.35 19.88 -44.06
N SER A 498 -26.18 19.73 -44.68
CA SER A 498 -24.88 19.66 -43.98
C SER A 498 -24.45 21.00 -43.38
N TYR A 499 -25.00 22.11 -43.89
CA TYR A 499 -24.78 23.47 -43.37
C TYR A 499 -25.84 23.89 -42.32
N GLY A 500 -26.55 22.92 -41.73
CA GLY A 500 -27.52 23.15 -40.65
C GLY A 500 -28.89 23.68 -41.11
N ASN A 501 -29.21 23.58 -42.41
CA ASN A 501 -30.50 23.95 -42.99
C ASN A 501 -30.93 25.42 -42.72
N ASN A 502 -29.96 26.32 -42.52
CA ASN A 502 -30.19 27.73 -42.19
C ASN A 502 -30.51 28.58 -43.43
N PHE A 503 -31.26 28.06 -44.39
CA PHE A 503 -31.60 28.77 -45.63
C PHE A 503 -33.10 29.03 -45.71
N GLN A 504 -33.47 30.28 -45.96
CA GLN A 504 -34.84 30.67 -46.28
C GLN A 504 -35.25 30.12 -47.65
N ALA A 505 -36.52 29.74 -47.80
CA ALA A 505 -37.11 29.35 -49.08
C ALA A 505 -37.30 30.59 -49.97
N SER A 506 -36.21 31.05 -50.59
CA SER A 506 -36.17 32.26 -51.41
C SER A 506 -35.04 32.18 -52.45
N TYR A 507 -34.96 33.17 -53.32
CA TYR A 507 -33.87 33.32 -54.28
C TYR A 507 -32.61 33.85 -53.61
N TYR A 508 -31.45 33.31 -54.01
CA TYR A 508 -30.14 33.75 -53.57
C TYR A 508 -29.32 34.20 -54.77
N TRP A 509 -28.64 35.33 -54.63
CA TRP A 509 -27.80 35.92 -55.66
C TRP A 509 -26.54 35.08 -55.95
N SER A 510 -26.18 34.96 -57.22
CA SER A 510 -24.90 34.39 -57.68
C SER A 510 -24.04 35.45 -58.38
N ALA A 511 -22.73 35.23 -58.45
CA ALA A 511 -21.80 36.06 -59.19
C ALA A 511 -21.90 35.89 -60.72
N THR A 512 -22.81 35.05 -61.22
CA THR A 512 -22.98 34.79 -62.65
C THR A 512 -23.92 35.84 -63.25
N GLU A 513 -23.34 36.79 -64.00
CA GLU A 513 -24.07 37.89 -64.63
C GLU A 513 -24.57 37.52 -66.04
N THR A 514 -25.62 38.21 -66.48
CA THR A 514 -26.22 38.07 -67.82
C THR A 514 -26.82 39.41 -68.26
N VAL A 515 -27.37 39.45 -69.48
CA VAL A 515 -28.16 40.57 -69.98
C VAL A 515 -29.60 40.09 -70.16
N GLY A 516 -30.52 40.71 -69.43
CA GLY A 516 -31.95 40.48 -69.57
C GLY A 516 -32.51 41.42 -70.63
N TYR A 517 -33.62 41.04 -71.25
CA TYR A 517 -34.31 41.87 -72.23
C TYR A 517 -35.77 42.03 -71.82
N ASP A 518 -36.22 43.27 -71.75
CA ASP A 518 -37.63 43.62 -71.56
C ASP A 518 -38.16 44.28 -72.84
N PRO A 519 -39.31 43.85 -73.41
CA PRO A 519 -39.86 44.43 -74.63
C PRO A 519 -40.21 45.93 -74.53
N GLU A 520 -40.42 46.43 -73.31
CA GLU A 520 -40.87 47.78 -72.99
C GLU A 520 -39.70 48.68 -72.55
N PHE A 521 -38.66 48.11 -71.95
CA PHE A 521 -37.51 48.85 -71.37
C PHE A 521 -36.13 48.53 -71.99
N GLY A 522 -36.06 47.59 -72.93
CA GLY A 522 -34.82 47.19 -73.59
C GLY A 522 -33.94 46.26 -72.75
N GLU A 523 -32.64 46.21 -73.07
CA GLU A 523 -31.67 45.40 -72.35
C GLU A 523 -31.39 45.97 -70.94
N TYR A 524 -31.34 45.09 -69.94
CA TYR A 524 -31.01 45.45 -68.56
C TYR A 524 -29.98 44.49 -67.95
N ASN A 525 -29.20 45.00 -67.00
CA ASN A 525 -28.23 44.20 -66.28
C ASN A 525 -28.95 43.25 -65.32
N SER A 526 -28.73 41.95 -65.51
CA SER A 526 -29.27 40.91 -64.65
C SER A 526 -28.17 39.97 -64.17
N ALA A 527 -28.51 39.16 -63.18
CA ALA A 527 -27.66 38.09 -62.71
C ALA A 527 -28.53 36.87 -62.40
N TRP A 528 -27.89 35.71 -62.37
CA TRP A 528 -28.60 34.49 -62.10
C TRP A 528 -28.81 34.33 -60.59
N ALA A 529 -29.95 33.79 -60.20
CA ALA A 529 -30.27 33.46 -58.83
C ALA A 529 -30.74 32.00 -58.70
N VAL A 530 -30.55 31.40 -57.53
CA VAL A 530 -31.02 30.03 -57.21
C VAL A 530 -32.09 30.09 -56.14
N TYR A 531 -33.22 29.43 -56.35
CA TYR A 531 -34.28 29.31 -55.36
C TYR A 531 -33.96 28.18 -54.37
N PHE A 532 -33.79 28.49 -53.09
CA PHE A 532 -33.30 27.52 -52.10
C PHE A 532 -34.36 26.54 -51.58
N SER A 533 -35.58 26.58 -52.13
CA SER A 533 -36.59 25.53 -51.93
C SER A 533 -36.32 24.32 -52.83
N ASP A 534 -36.25 24.53 -54.16
CA ASP A 534 -36.24 23.47 -55.18
C ASP A 534 -35.01 23.49 -56.10
N GLY A 535 -34.11 24.48 -55.95
CA GLY A 535 -32.89 24.60 -56.74
C GLY A 535 -33.12 25.19 -58.13
N SER A 536 -34.32 25.69 -58.43
CA SER A 536 -34.62 26.36 -59.69
C SER A 536 -33.76 27.61 -59.89
N ILE A 537 -33.42 27.88 -61.14
CA ILE A 537 -32.55 28.98 -61.56
C ILE A 537 -33.42 30.06 -62.19
N GLU A 538 -33.27 31.30 -61.73
CA GLU A 538 -33.78 32.49 -62.41
C GLU A 538 -32.60 33.16 -63.14
N PRO A 539 -32.48 33.01 -64.47
CA PRO A 539 -31.32 33.49 -65.20
C PRO A 539 -31.35 34.99 -65.43
N ASN A 540 -32.51 35.68 -65.39
CA ASN A 540 -32.62 37.07 -65.82
C ASN A 540 -33.10 38.03 -64.72
N LEU A 541 -32.76 37.76 -63.46
CA LEU A 541 -33.19 38.64 -62.38
C LEU A 541 -32.45 39.97 -62.43
N GLY A 542 -33.19 41.07 -62.57
CA GLY A 542 -32.62 42.43 -62.56
C GLY A 542 -31.83 42.69 -61.28
N LYS A 543 -30.62 43.25 -61.39
CA LYS A 543 -29.69 43.44 -60.24
C LYS A 543 -30.22 44.37 -59.13
N SER A 544 -31.32 45.08 -59.38
CA SER A 544 -32.06 45.90 -58.40
C SER A 544 -33.00 45.09 -57.50
N ALA A 545 -33.21 43.79 -57.76
CA ALA A 545 -34.09 42.95 -56.97
C ALA A 545 -33.53 42.67 -55.56
N SER A 546 -34.39 42.82 -54.57
CA SER A 546 -34.08 42.53 -53.16
C SER A 546 -34.29 41.05 -52.84
N ILE A 547 -33.24 40.25 -53.01
CA ILE A 547 -33.23 38.82 -52.67
C ILE A 547 -32.02 38.48 -51.76
N TYR A 548 -31.92 37.22 -51.33
CA TYR A 548 -30.94 36.80 -50.32
C TYR A 548 -29.52 36.68 -50.87
N VAL A 549 -28.53 36.76 -49.98
CA VAL A 549 -27.10 36.68 -50.32
C VAL A 549 -26.42 35.67 -49.39
N ARG A 550 -25.57 34.82 -49.97
CA ARG A 550 -24.65 33.93 -49.24
C ARG A 550 -23.26 34.12 -49.80
N CYS A 551 -22.27 34.17 -48.91
CA CYS A 551 -20.91 34.52 -49.27
C CYS A 551 -19.97 33.36 -48.98
N VAL A 552 -19.01 33.15 -49.87
CA VAL A 552 -17.91 32.20 -49.69
C VAL A 552 -16.74 32.99 -49.12
N VAL A 553 -16.27 32.60 -47.94
CA VAL A 553 -15.10 33.17 -47.27
C VAL A 553 -13.97 32.13 -47.27
N SER A 554 -12.71 32.56 -47.40
CA SER A 554 -11.56 31.66 -47.26
C SER A 554 -11.35 31.36 -45.78
N GLY A 555 -11.47 30.09 -45.41
CA GLY A 555 -11.18 29.54 -44.08
C GLY A 555 -10.31 28.32 -44.19
#